data_AF-A0A2T3XJV4-F1
#
_entry.id   AF-A0A2T3XJV4-F1
#
_cell.length_a   1.000
_cell.length_b   1.000
_cell.length_c   1.000
_cell.angle_alpha   90.00
_cell.angle_beta   90.00
_cell.angle_gamma   90.00
#
_symmetry.space_group_name_H-M   'P 1'
#
loop_
_entity.id
_entity.type
_entity.pdbx_description
1 polymer ?
#
loop_
_entity_poly.entity_id
_entity_poly.type
_entity_poly.pdbx_seq_one_letter_code
_entity_poly.pdbx_strand_id
1 'polypeptide(L)'
;MEDLGEITMEFGKRSRFSIEIDIDDNCGGAWLFGHICYWVAGNVVGDYDAGTSLRDVLFQMKYIAGDRGRRNCPALMQLSERKAFEMISAALNETSDELYDFVTPDFMPASLDVRIPVDVFDSWKIFLVESSEAAKLLCFNMETSSLTSAILSLHEFDTVFANAYEYLDLIYESHSKSDGGS
;
A
#
# COMPACT_ATOMS: atom_id res chain seq x y z
N MET A 1 -8.57 35.73 7.63
CA MET A 1 -7.51 34.77 7.30
C MET A 1 -8.27 33.48 7.06
N GLU A 2 -8.56 33.22 5.79
CA GLU A 2 -9.36 32.08 5.37
C GLU A 2 -8.50 30.85 5.58
N ASP A 3 -9.02 29.94 6.40
CA ASP A 3 -8.51 28.59 6.62
C ASP A 3 -8.72 27.84 5.30
N LEU A 4 -7.72 27.85 4.42
CA LEU A 4 -7.71 27.04 3.20
C LEU A 4 -7.39 25.63 3.68
N GLY A 5 -8.43 24.90 4.09
CA GLY A 5 -8.30 23.60 4.75
C GLY A 5 -7.52 22.59 3.92
N GLU A 6 -6.75 21.77 4.63
CA GLU A 6 -6.07 20.58 4.13
C GLU A 6 -6.95 19.82 3.12
N ILE A 7 -6.43 19.56 1.93
CA ILE A 7 -7.14 18.77 0.93
C ILE A 7 -6.90 17.30 1.24
N THR A 8 -7.76 16.74 2.09
CA THR A 8 -7.82 15.31 2.36
C THR A 8 -8.59 14.59 1.28
N MET A 9 -7.96 13.58 0.68
CA MET A 9 -8.59 12.69 -0.28
C MET A 9 -8.52 11.25 0.19
N GLU A 10 -9.68 10.60 0.21
CA GLU A 10 -9.82 9.19 0.57
C GLU A 10 -10.28 8.36 -0.63
N PHE A 11 -9.59 7.24 -0.86
CA PHE A 11 -9.92 6.27 -1.89
C PHE A 11 -10.30 4.95 -1.24
N GLY A 12 -11.57 4.54 -1.35
CA GLY A 12 -12.06 3.27 -0.81
C GLY A 12 -13.02 3.43 0.35
N LYS A 13 -12.99 2.51 1.32
CA LYS A 13 -13.80 2.55 2.53
C LYS A 13 -12.97 2.16 3.75
N ARG A 14 -12.81 3.06 4.74
CA ARG A 14 -12.04 2.78 5.98
C ARG A 14 -12.40 1.46 6.66
N SER A 15 -13.69 1.10 6.68
CA SER A 15 -14.17 -0.14 7.30
C SER A 15 -13.69 -1.43 6.62
N ARG A 16 -13.07 -1.32 5.43
CA ARG A 16 -12.51 -2.43 4.66
C ARG A 16 -11.05 -2.11 4.31
N PHE A 17 -10.86 -1.40 3.21
CA PHE A 17 -9.59 -0.86 2.77
C PHE A 17 -9.81 0.52 2.16
N SER A 18 -9.02 1.49 2.60
CA SER A 18 -8.85 2.77 1.91
C SER A 18 -7.41 3.27 1.99
N ILE A 19 -7.08 4.18 1.10
CA ILE A 19 -5.88 5.01 1.17
C ILE A 19 -6.35 6.44 1.44
N GLU A 20 -5.78 7.08 2.46
CA GLU A 20 -6.00 8.48 2.78
C GLU A 20 -4.72 9.25 2.46
N ILE A 21 -4.87 10.38 1.76
CA ILE A 21 -3.78 11.26 1.34
C ILE A 21 -4.15 12.69 1.70
N ASP A 22 -3.26 13.35 2.42
CA ASP A 22 -3.32 14.79 2.69
C ASP A 22 -2.16 15.48 2.00
N ILE A 23 -2.41 16.62 1.39
CA ILE A 23 -1.38 17.44 0.75
C ILE A 23 -1.19 18.71 1.56
N ASP A 24 0.05 19.00 1.94
CA ASP A 24 0.36 20.19 2.71
C ASP A 24 0.13 21.45 1.86
N ASP A 25 -0.36 22.53 2.47
CA ASP A 25 -0.52 23.84 1.82
C ASP A 25 0.79 24.34 1.17
N ASN A 26 1.91 24.04 1.81
CA ASN A 26 3.26 24.30 1.31
C ASN A 26 3.94 22.99 0.93
N CYS A 27 3.32 22.22 0.04
CA CYS A 27 3.80 20.93 -0.46
C CYS A 27 5.14 20.97 -1.21
N GLY A 28 5.83 22.11 -1.29
CA GLY A 28 7.16 22.21 -1.87
C GLY A 28 7.20 22.06 -3.40
N GLY A 29 6.09 22.38 -4.09
CA GLY A 29 5.99 22.27 -5.55
C GLY A 29 6.06 20.81 -5.99
N ALA A 30 6.94 20.48 -6.92
CA ALA A 30 7.10 19.11 -7.43
C ALA A 30 7.52 18.07 -6.36
N TRP A 31 7.92 18.46 -5.14
CA TRP A 31 8.22 17.51 -4.05
C TRP A 31 6.97 16.87 -3.43
N LEU A 32 5.83 17.57 -3.49
CA LEU A 32 4.54 17.12 -2.95
C LEU A 32 4.63 16.57 -1.51
N PHE A 33 5.02 17.41 -0.55
CA PHE A 33 4.95 17.03 0.86
C PHE A 33 3.50 16.90 1.34
N GLY A 34 3.27 15.92 2.19
CA GLY A 34 1.97 15.60 2.75
C GLY A 34 1.98 14.32 3.57
N HIS A 35 0.81 13.74 3.78
CA HIS A 35 0.63 12.55 4.62
C HIS A 35 -0.07 11.45 3.82
N ILE A 36 0.24 10.20 4.14
CA ILE A 36 -0.43 9.04 3.56
C ILE A 36 -0.53 7.92 4.58
N CYS A 37 -1.68 7.26 4.63
CA CYS A 37 -1.81 5.98 5.33
C CYS A 37 -2.72 5.02 4.59
N TYR A 38 -2.68 3.77 5.01
CA TYR A 38 -3.73 2.81 4.70
C TYR A 38 -4.70 2.73 5.87
N TRP A 39 -5.99 2.58 5.56
CA TRP A 39 -6.97 2.08 6.51
C TRP A 39 -7.26 0.63 6.22
N VAL A 40 -7.16 -0.22 7.24
CA VAL A 40 -7.43 -1.66 7.14
C VAL A 40 -8.37 -2.07 8.25
N ALA A 41 -9.60 -2.43 7.87
CA ALA A 41 -10.69 -2.77 8.79
C ALA A 41 -10.90 -1.71 9.89
N GLY A 42 -10.80 -0.42 9.53
CA GLY A 42 -10.96 0.72 10.43
C GLY A 42 -9.72 1.09 11.23
N ASN A 43 -8.59 0.40 11.06
CA ASN A 43 -7.33 0.71 11.74
C ASN A 43 -6.38 1.42 10.78
N VAL A 44 -5.65 2.41 11.28
CA VAL A 44 -4.57 3.08 10.55
C VAL A 44 -3.36 2.16 10.47
N VAL A 45 -2.78 2.09 9.27
CA VAL A 45 -1.54 1.39 8.95
C VAL A 45 -0.61 2.40 8.28
N GLY A 46 0.59 2.56 8.84
CA GLY A 46 1.50 3.68 8.58
C GLY A 46 1.52 4.69 9.72
N ASP A 47 2.54 5.54 9.76
CA ASP A 47 2.63 6.69 10.66
C ASP A 47 2.03 7.92 9.98
N TYR A 48 0.74 8.18 10.24
CA TYR A 48 0.01 9.27 9.58
C TYR A 48 0.39 10.65 10.08
N ASP A 49 0.89 10.76 11.32
CA ASP A 49 1.29 12.04 11.90
C ASP A 49 2.67 12.50 11.38
N ALA A 50 3.39 11.60 10.69
CA ALA A 50 4.65 11.89 10.05
C ALA A 50 4.43 12.28 8.57
N GLY A 51 4.85 13.49 8.20
CA GLY A 51 4.87 13.93 6.80
C GLY A 51 5.90 13.17 5.97
N THR A 52 5.61 12.95 4.69
CA THR A 52 6.49 12.26 3.74
C THR A 52 6.46 12.93 2.36
N SER A 53 7.33 12.47 1.46
CA SER A 53 7.40 12.91 0.05
C SER A 53 6.40 12.11 -0.79
N LEU A 54 5.24 12.71 -1.10
CA LEU A 54 4.22 12.04 -1.92
C LEU A 54 4.68 11.82 -3.37
N ARG A 55 5.68 12.56 -3.84
CA ARG A 55 6.36 12.26 -5.10
C ARG A 55 7.08 10.90 -5.05
N ASP A 56 7.80 10.65 -3.97
CA ASP A 56 8.52 9.37 -3.84
C ASP A 56 7.50 8.23 -3.65
N VAL A 57 6.42 8.47 -2.89
CA VAL A 57 5.25 7.57 -2.82
C VAL A 57 4.73 7.24 -4.23
N LEU A 58 4.43 8.24 -5.06
CA LEU A 58 3.93 8.06 -6.43
C LEU A 58 4.84 7.14 -7.26
N PHE A 59 6.15 7.38 -7.24
CA PHE A 59 7.10 6.55 -7.99
C PHE A 59 7.19 5.13 -7.47
N GLN A 60 7.08 4.92 -6.16
CA GLN A 60 7.08 3.59 -5.57
C GLN A 60 5.77 2.83 -5.82
N MET A 61 4.62 3.53 -5.81
CA MET A 61 3.31 2.96 -6.12
C MET A 61 3.28 2.32 -7.51
N LYS A 62 4.04 2.84 -8.48
CA LYS A 62 4.12 2.27 -9.83
C LYS A 62 4.48 0.78 -9.87
N TYR A 63 5.38 0.34 -8.98
CA TYR A 63 5.79 -1.07 -8.93
C TYR A 63 4.67 -1.96 -8.41
N ILE A 64 4.01 -1.53 -7.33
CA ILE A 64 2.87 -2.23 -6.75
C ILE A 64 1.71 -2.29 -7.75
N ALA A 65 1.40 -1.20 -8.44
CA ALA A 65 0.39 -1.20 -9.50
C ALA A 65 0.75 -2.16 -10.65
N GLY A 66 2.03 -2.26 -10.99
CA GLY A 66 2.55 -3.16 -12.03
C GLY A 66 2.43 -4.65 -11.72
N ASP A 67 2.31 -5.02 -10.44
CA ASP A 67 2.15 -6.42 -9.99
C ASP A 67 0.69 -6.87 -9.83
N ARG A 68 -0.26 -6.03 -10.26
CA ARG A 68 -1.67 -6.39 -10.35
C ARG A 68 -1.88 -7.74 -11.04
N GLY A 69 -2.66 -8.62 -10.40
CA GLY A 69 -2.96 -9.96 -10.89
C GLY A 69 -1.83 -10.98 -10.77
N ARG A 70 -0.65 -10.61 -10.24
CA ARG A 70 0.48 -11.51 -9.98
C ARG A 70 0.52 -12.04 -8.55
N ARG A 71 -0.55 -11.84 -7.80
CA ARG A 71 -0.66 -12.15 -6.36
C ARG A 71 -1.60 -13.33 -6.08
N ASN A 72 -2.02 -14.04 -7.12
CA ASN A 72 -2.90 -15.19 -7.00
C ASN A 72 -2.15 -16.38 -6.36
N CYS A 73 -2.43 -16.63 -5.09
CA CYS A 73 -1.94 -17.78 -4.34
C CYS A 73 -3.08 -18.36 -3.48
N PRO A 74 -3.95 -19.20 -4.07
CA PRO A 74 -5.12 -19.74 -3.37
C PRO A 74 -4.78 -20.53 -2.10
N ALA A 75 -3.61 -21.17 -2.03
CA ALA A 75 -3.18 -21.91 -0.84
C ALA A 75 -3.03 -21.00 0.39
N LEU A 76 -2.37 -19.84 0.23
CA LEU A 76 -2.22 -18.85 1.29
C LEU A 76 -3.57 -18.24 1.74
N MET A 77 -4.56 -18.20 0.85
CA MET A 77 -5.91 -17.76 1.19
C MET A 77 -6.60 -18.71 2.18
N GLN A 78 -6.26 -20.01 2.18
CA GLN A 78 -6.84 -21.01 3.11
C GLN A 78 -6.16 -21.06 4.48
N LEU A 79 -4.97 -20.47 4.61
CA LEU A 79 -4.24 -20.43 5.87
C LEU A 79 -4.82 -19.38 6.82
N SER A 80 -4.57 -19.56 8.12
CA SER A 80 -4.77 -18.50 9.10
C SER A 80 -3.90 -17.29 8.73
N GLU A 81 -4.34 -16.10 9.12
CA GLU A 81 -3.65 -14.83 8.81
C GLU A 81 -2.20 -14.85 9.31
N ARG A 82 -1.99 -15.38 10.52
CA ARG A 82 -0.67 -15.54 11.13
C ARG A 82 0.24 -16.45 10.29
N LYS A 83 -0.24 -17.65 9.94
CA LYS A 83 0.57 -18.62 9.19
C LYS A 83 0.85 -18.14 7.76
N ALA A 84 -0.12 -17.49 7.11
CA ALA A 84 0.09 -16.87 5.81
C ALA A 84 1.16 -15.77 5.89
N PHE A 85 1.05 -14.86 6.87
CA PHE A 85 2.04 -13.80 7.10
C PHE A 85 3.45 -14.35 7.35
N GLU A 86 3.57 -15.36 8.22
CA GLU A 86 4.85 -16.00 8.54
C GLU A 86 5.47 -16.66 7.31
N MET A 87 4.68 -17.37 6.51
CA MET A 87 5.15 -18.04 5.31
C MET A 87 5.67 -17.04 4.26
N ILE A 88 4.93 -15.96 4.01
CA ILE A 88 5.36 -14.90 3.08
C ILE A 88 6.63 -14.22 3.61
N SER A 89 6.64 -13.85 4.90
CA SER A 89 7.80 -13.21 5.53
C SER A 89 9.04 -14.10 5.45
N ALA A 90 8.90 -15.39 5.70
CA ALA A 90 10.01 -16.33 5.69
C ALA A 90 10.60 -16.50 4.29
N ALA A 91 9.74 -16.53 3.26
CA ALA A 91 10.15 -16.60 1.86
C ALA A 91 10.89 -15.31 1.41
N LEU A 92 10.37 -14.13 1.76
CA LEU A 92 11.02 -12.84 1.45
C LEU A 92 12.36 -12.65 2.17
N ASN A 93 12.50 -13.21 3.37
CA ASN A 93 13.74 -13.19 4.13
C ASN A 93 14.71 -14.32 3.75
N GLU A 94 14.38 -15.16 2.76
CA GLU A 94 15.18 -16.33 2.34
C GLU A 94 15.48 -17.31 3.50
N THR A 95 14.56 -17.41 4.46
CA THR A 95 14.69 -18.29 5.64
C THR A 95 13.91 -19.60 5.51
N SER A 96 13.01 -19.70 4.53
CA SER A 96 12.23 -20.91 4.25
C SER A 96 11.74 -20.91 2.80
N ASP A 97 11.74 -22.09 2.18
CA ASP A 97 11.20 -22.32 0.84
C ASP A 97 9.77 -22.88 0.85
N GLU A 98 9.14 -23.01 2.03
CA GLU A 98 7.79 -23.60 2.20
C GLU A 98 6.73 -22.97 1.28
N LEU A 99 6.86 -21.67 0.96
CA LEU A 99 5.94 -21.00 0.04
C LEU A 99 5.99 -21.59 -1.38
N TYR A 100 7.17 -21.99 -1.85
CA TYR A 100 7.40 -22.48 -3.21
C TYR A 100 6.72 -23.83 -3.48
N ASP A 101 6.33 -24.58 -2.43
CA ASP A 101 5.54 -25.79 -2.55
C ASP A 101 4.10 -25.53 -3.01
N PHE A 102 3.64 -24.27 -2.93
CA PHE A 102 2.25 -23.87 -3.21
C PHE A 102 2.08 -22.98 -4.45
N VAL A 103 3.17 -22.59 -5.09
CA VAL A 103 3.18 -21.64 -6.21
C VAL A 103 3.90 -22.20 -7.42
N THR A 104 3.74 -21.54 -8.55
CA THR A 104 4.44 -21.91 -9.78
C THR A 104 5.91 -21.46 -9.72
N PRO A 105 6.84 -22.08 -10.47
CA PRO A 105 8.26 -21.71 -10.44
C PRO A 105 8.56 -20.26 -10.88
N ASP A 106 7.66 -19.62 -11.62
CA ASP A 106 7.74 -18.23 -12.07
C ASP A 106 7.10 -17.24 -11.07
N PHE A 107 6.52 -17.74 -9.98
CA PHE A 107 5.96 -16.90 -8.93
C PHE A 107 7.05 -16.15 -8.18
N MET A 108 6.90 -14.83 -8.07
CA MET A 108 7.81 -13.98 -7.32
C MET A 108 7.16 -13.59 -5.99
N PRO A 109 7.63 -14.08 -4.83
CA PRO A 109 7.05 -13.70 -3.53
C PRO A 109 7.01 -12.19 -3.28
N ALA A 110 7.95 -11.44 -3.89
CA ALA A 110 7.98 -9.98 -3.82
C ALA A 110 6.70 -9.31 -4.36
N SER A 111 5.95 -9.93 -5.28
CA SER A 111 4.70 -9.38 -5.79
C SER A 111 3.61 -9.28 -4.71
N LEU A 112 3.73 -10.08 -3.66
CA LEU A 112 2.83 -10.06 -2.50
C LEU A 112 3.11 -8.87 -1.58
N ASP A 113 4.29 -8.25 -1.63
CA ASP A 113 4.60 -7.05 -0.84
C ASP A 113 3.96 -5.81 -1.47
N VAL A 114 3.02 -5.24 -0.73
CA VAL A 114 2.27 -4.04 -1.14
C VAL A 114 2.52 -2.86 -0.19
N ARG A 115 3.57 -2.95 0.62
CA ARG A 115 4.09 -1.83 1.40
C ARG A 115 4.75 -0.83 0.45
N ILE A 116 4.35 0.43 0.53
CA ILE A 116 5.08 1.51 -0.16
C ILE A 116 6.39 1.72 0.61
N PRO A 117 7.58 1.53 0.00
CA PRO A 117 8.88 1.67 0.67
C PRO A 117 9.24 3.14 0.91
N VAL A 118 8.52 3.77 1.83
CA VAL A 118 8.79 5.11 2.39
C VAL A 118 8.79 5.01 3.91
N ASP A 119 9.38 6.02 4.54
CA ASP A 119 9.63 6.12 5.98
C ASP A 119 8.38 5.89 6.85
N VAL A 120 7.22 6.46 6.45
CA VAL A 120 5.95 6.29 7.19
C VAL A 120 5.45 4.84 7.26
N PHE A 121 6.01 3.93 6.46
CA PHE A 121 5.69 2.50 6.47
C PHE A 121 6.86 1.62 6.94
N ASP A 122 7.98 2.18 7.42
CA ASP A 122 9.17 1.38 7.76
C ASP A 122 8.94 0.37 8.87
N SER A 123 8.06 0.68 9.82
CA SER A 123 7.69 -0.22 10.91
C SER A 123 6.65 -1.27 10.52
N TRP A 124 6.27 -1.34 9.24
CA TRP A 124 5.22 -2.24 8.75
C TRP A 124 5.72 -3.25 7.71
N LYS A 125 5.13 -4.44 7.73
CA LYS A 125 5.13 -5.39 6.61
C LYS A 125 3.70 -5.52 6.11
N ILE A 126 3.48 -5.32 4.82
CA ILE A 126 2.13 -5.26 4.25
C ILE A 126 2.06 -6.20 3.06
N PHE A 127 1.29 -7.29 3.20
CA PHE A 127 1.15 -8.30 2.15
C PHE A 127 -0.27 -8.39 1.64
N LEU A 128 -0.41 -8.61 0.34
CA LEU A 128 -1.68 -8.90 -0.31
C LEU A 128 -1.61 -10.26 -0.99
N VAL A 129 -2.54 -11.14 -0.64
CA VAL A 129 -2.72 -12.45 -1.27
C VAL A 129 -4.08 -12.47 -1.95
N GLU A 130 -4.15 -13.03 -3.16
CA GLU A 130 -5.39 -13.16 -3.92
C GLU A 130 -5.76 -14.62 -4.18
N SER A 131 -7.06 -14.87 -4.35
CA SER A 131 -7.61 -16.05 -5.04
C SER A 131 -8.53 -15.59 -6.18
N SER A 132 -9.23 -16.53 -6.82
CA SER A 132 -10.26 -16.22 -7.81
C SER A 132 -11.50 -15.51 -7.25
N GLU A 133 -11.68 -15.44 -5.92
CA GLU A 133 -12.91 -14.96 -5.29
C GLU A 133 -12.70 -13.73 -4.39
N ALA A 134 -11.53 -13.62 -3.77
CA ALA A 134 -11.26 -12.61 -2.76
C ALA A 134 -9.76 -12.29 -2.66
N ALA A 135 -9.44 -11.26 -1.89
CA ALA A 135 -8.09 -10.97 -1.47
C ALA A 135 -7.99 -10.89 0.06
N LYS A 136 -6.81 -11.17 0.60
CA LYS A 136 -6.47 -11.09 2.02
C LYS A 136 -5.31 -10.11 2.16
N LEU A 137 -5.59 -8.98 2.79
CA LEU A 137 -4.59 -7.97 3.15
C LEU A 137 -4.10 -8.26 4.56
N LEU A 138 -2.79 -8.29 4.75
CA LEU A 138 -2.10 -8.61 6.01
C LEU A 138 -1.13 -7.47 6.34
N CYS A 139 -1.34 -6.80 7.47
CA CYS A 139 -0.54 -5.66 7.91
C CYS A 139 0.05 -5.99 9.28
N PHE A 140 1.36 -6.19 9.34
CA PHE A 140 2.07 -6.45 10.59
C PHE A 140 2.92 -5.26 10.98
N ASN A 141 2.68 -4.73 12.17
CA ASN A 141 3.52 -3.71 12.78
C ASN A 141 4.64 -4.39 13.56
N MET A 142 5.89 -4.12 13.20
CA MET A 142 7.07 -4.74 13.78
C MET A 142 7.42 -4.19 15.17
N GLU A 143 7.01 -2.97 15.49
CA GLU A 143 7.26 -2.35 16.80
C GLU A 143 6.28 -2.87 17.86
N THR A 144 5.00 -2.95 17.52
CA THR A 144 3.95 -3.42 18.44
C THR A 144 3.74 -4.94 18.36
N SER A 145 4.33 -5.61 17.37
CA SER A 145 4.11 -7.03 17.07
C SER A 145 2.64 -7.38 16.82
N SER A 146 1.82 -6.43 16.35
CA SER A 146 0.40 -6.64 16.06
C SER A 146 0.15 -6.96 14.59
N LEU A 147 -0.69 -7.95 14.32
CA LEU A 147 -1.19 -8.24 12.97
C LEU A 147 -2.63 -7.76 12.84
N THR A 148 -2.87 -6.90 11.87
CA THR A 148 -4.20 -6.48 11.41
C THR A 148 -4.42 -7.02 10.01
N SER A 149 -5.66 -7.35 9.68
CA SER A 149 -5.99 -7.97 8.40
C SER A 149 -7.38 -7.54 7.92
N ALA A 150 -7.62 -7.74 6.63
CA ALA A 150 -8.95 -7.61 6.04
C ALA A 150 -9.14 -8.61 4.90
N ILE A 151 -10.34 -9.16 4.79
CA ILE A 151 -10.79 -9.87 3.59
C ILE A 151 -11.48 -8.88 2.66
N LEU A 152 -10.91 -8.71 1.48
CA LEU A 152 -11.34 -7.78 0.46
C LEU A 152 -12.03 -8.51 -0.67
N SER A 153 -12.91 -7.80 -1.37
CA SER A 153 -13.44 -8.26 -2.64
C SER A 153 -12.31 -8.36 -3.67
N LEU A 154 -12.43 -9.27 -4.63
CA LEU A 154 -11.46 -9.36 -5.73
C LEU A 154 -11.28 -7.98 -6.39
N HIS A 155 -10.02 -7.59 -6.64
CA HIS A 155 -9.61 -6.29 -7.20
C HIS A 155 -9.94 -5.04 -6.38
N GLU A 156 -10.48 -5.15 -5.16
CA GLU A 156 -10.76 -3.99 -4.31
C GLU A 156 -9.48 -3.21 -3.98
N PHE A 157 -8.41 -3.93 -3.59
CA PHE A 157 -7.10 -3.31 -3.35
C PHE A 157 -6.60 -2.59 -4.61
N ASP A 158 -6.53 -3.28 -5.75
CA ASP A 158 -5.98 -2.71 -6.99
C ASP A 158 -6.78 -1.48 -7.46
N THR A 159 -8.10 -1.49 -7.28
CA THR A 159 -8.96 -0.38 -7.68
C THR A 159 -8.71 0.84 -6.80
N VAL A 160 -8.65 0.65 -5.48
CA VAL A 160 -8.34 1.72 -4.53
C VAL A 160 -6.94 2.28 -4.79
N PHE A 161 -5.97 1.39 -4.97
CA PHE A 161 -4.57 1.75 -5.18
C PHE A 161 -4.36 2.49 -6.50
N ALA A 162 -5.02 2.06 -7.59
CA ALA A 162 -4.98 2.74 -8.87
C ALA A 162 -5.60 4.14 -8.81
N ASN A 163 -6.73 4.31 -8.14
CA ASN A 163 -7.36 5.63 -7.99
C ASN A 163 -6.47 6.60 -7.21
N ALA A 164 -5.85 6.14 -6.13
CA ALA A 164 -4.90 6.93 -5.34
C ALA A 164 -3.64 7.31 -6.15
N TYR A 165 -3.11 6.35 -6.92
CA TYR A 165 -1.99 6.60 -7.84
C TYR A 165 -2.35 7.65 -8.90
N GLU A 166 -3.49 7.51 -9.57
CA GLU A 166 -3.95 8.45 -10.60
C GLU A 166 -4.15 9.86 -10.02
N TYR A 167 -4.66 9.97 -8.80
CA TYR A 167 -4.77 11.25 -8.11
C TYR A 167 -3.41 11.91 -7.88
N LEU A 168 -2.44 11.18 -7.32
CA LEU A 168 -1.09 11.70 -7.09
C LEU A 168 -0.39 12.08 -8.41
N ASP A 169 -0.55 11.28 -9.46
CA ASP A 169 0.03 11.53 -10.78
C ASP A 169 -0.51 12.84 -11.39
N LEU A 170 -1.83 13.06 -11.30
CA LEU A 170 -2.47 14.29 -11.78
C LEU A 170 -1.94 15.53 -11.06
N ILE A 171 -1.78 15.45 -9.75
CA ILE A 171 -1.27 16.57 -8.95
C ILE A 171 0.20 16.82 -9.28
N TYR A 172 1.01 15.78 -9.32
CA TYR A 172 2.43 15.87 -9.66
C TYR A 172 2.65 16.52 -11.03
N GLU A 173 1.88 16.11 -12.03
CA GLU A 173 1.91 16.71 -13.36
C GLU A 173 1.50 18.18 -13.37
N SER A 174 0.56 18.59 -12.52
CA SER A 174 0.13 19.98 -12.40
C SER A 174 1.24 20.88 -11.84
N HIS A 175 1.96 20.43 -10.81
CA HIS A 175 3.06 21.17 -10.19
C HIS A 175 4.34 21.14 -11.05
N SER A 176 4.63 20.01 -11.71
CA SER A 176 5.80 19.87 -12.58
C SER A 176 5.77 20.79 -13.80
N LYS A 177 4.56 21.07 -14.33
CA LYS A 177 4.38 22.00 -15.47
C LYS A 177 4.50 23.46 -15.05
N SER A 178 4.22 23.79 -13.79
CA SER A 178 4.36 25.15 -13.25
C SER A 178 5.83 25.52 -12.97
N ASP A 179 6.67 24.56 -12.59
CA ASP A 179 8.10 24.80 -12.30
C ASP A 179 8.99 24.87 -13.57
N GLY A 180 8.47 24.45 -14.72
CA GLY A 180 9.18 24.46 -16.01
C GLY A 180 9.04 25.75 -16.83
N GLY A 181 8.36 26.76 -16.31
CA GLY A 181 8.12 28.05 -16.97
C GLY A 181 8.71 29.22 -16.18
N SER A 182 10.01 29.45 -16.32
CA SER A 182 10.69 30.71 -15.95
C SER A 182 11.85 30.98 -16.89
#